data_AF-A0A2S6A321-F1
#
_entry.id   AF-A0A2S6A321-F1
#
_cell.length_a   1.000
_cell.length_b   1.000
_cell.length_c   1.000
_cell.angle_alpha   90.00
_cell.angle_beta   90.00
_cell.angle_gamma   90.00
#
_symmetry.space_group_name_H-M   'P 1'
#
loop_
_entity.id
_entity.type
_entity.pdbx_description
1 polymer ?
#
loop_
_entity_poly.entity_id
_entity_poly.type
_entity_poly.pdbx_seq_one_letter_code
_entity_poly.pdbx_strand_id
1 'polypeptide(L)'
;MTTVDAIVLAGGRATRMGGVDKPAIAVGGRAMLTVALDAVADCVRTVVVGPHRPELAPEIRQVQEVPAGAGPVAAVACAVRALEECDFPADLVVVLAADLPFLTAAAIGELIGHATTSEADAVFATDESGRPQYLVGVWRRAALLSALRQLDSVTNQPMKALVPVDTLMVPLSGIADCDTPEQVRAAQAAAPALPLAQARDILRTGITRLPVHEARPPAVRGAALAAPLRAASALPRFDVSAMDGYAVAGAEPWRLRHDVGFAGGERPVGLLAGEAVRIATGAHVPEGTDTVVRDEFVRLDDGLLRRLPEAPIRDDVRHRGEDWHTGDIVAAEGTPVDAALISVATAAEVITAQVRGPVRARIVMTGDEIRSEGPLRSGQTRDSVGPVFPELLSWHGIESSDRVHLRDTPNGFDDVLSDTTDDHLLVVVGATGGGAADQLRGALDRAGARILVHRLRMRPGGSTVVAQMPAGPVVLGLPGNPYAAVATLWALAPAIVSGLTGRTPARVRTGVLLNAGQVSGPVPRVLPARAADEGGWVADGHVRTAHLAGLLDRDALVVVPADATDGELVEYLPLPG
;
A
#
# COMPACT_ATOMS: atom_id res chain seq x y z
N MET A 1 -21.40 28.55 14.53
CA MET A 1 -19.99 28.09 14.67
C MET A 1 -19.13 29.33 14.74
N THR A 2 -18.26 29.43 15.74
CA THR A 2 -17.26 30.50 15.80
C THR A 2 -16.32 30.32 14.61
N THR A 3 -16.26 31.29 13.71
CA THR A 3 -15.30 31.29 12.59
C THR A 3 -13.92 31.64 13.11
N VAL A 4 -12.89 30.91 12.68
CA VAL A 4 -11.50 31.09 13.10
C VAL A 4 -10.60 31.05 11.86
N ASP A 5 -9.66 32.00 11.76
CA ASP A 5 -8.58 31.97 10.76
C ASP A 5 -7.31 31.39 11.39
N ALA A 6 -6.38 30.85 10.59
CA ALA A 6 -5.12 30.27 11.06
C ALA A 6 -3.90 30.91 10.41
N ILE A 7 -2.84 31.07 11.21
CA ILE A 7 -1.50 31.49 10.82
C ILE A 7 -0.53 30.39 11.22
N VAL A 8 0.14 29.80 10.23
CA VAL A 8 1.15 28.75 10.42
C VAL A 8 2.52 29.30 10.07
N LEU A 9 3.41 29.40 11.05
CA LEU A 9 4.77 29.89 10.85
C LEU A 9 5.68 28.74 10.43
N ALA A 10 6.04 28.70 9.14
CA ALA A 10 6.89 27.69 8.51
C ALA A 10 8.24 28.26 8.01
N GLY A 11 8.66 29.38 8.59
CA GLY A 11 9.93 30.04 8.34
C GLY A 11 10.92 29.88 9.50
N GLY A 12 12.16 30.33 9.28
CA GLY A 12 13.22 30.30 10.28
C GLY A 12 14.57 29.94 9.66
N ARG A 13 15.67 30.41 10.26
CA ARG A 13 17.02 30.18 9.72
C ARG A 13 17.57 28.78 9.98
N ALA A 14 16.88 27.98 10.81
CA ALA A 14 17.26 26.62 11.21
C ALA A 14 18.77 26.46 11.52
N THR A 15 19.37 27.48 12.14
CA THR A 15 20.84 27.57 12.31
C THR A 15 21.41 26.45 13.17
N ARG A 16 20.61 25.92 14.10
CA ARG A 16 20.95 24.77 14.95
C ARG A 16 20.83 23.42 14.24
N MET A 17 20.24 23.37 13.04
CA MET A 17 20.06 22.18 12.22
C MET A 17 20.85 22.25 10.91
N GLY A 18 21.91 23.06 10.86
CA GLY A 18 22.75 23.18 9.65
C GLY A 18 22.05 23.85 8.47
N GLY A 19 20.94 24.59 8.68
CA GLY A 19 20.19 25.25 7.62
C GLY A 19 19.16 24.37 6.91
N VAL A 20 18.86 23.17 7.42
CA VAL A 20 17.82 22.27 6.90
C VAL A 20 16.43 22.89 7.10
N ASP A 21 15.54 22.69 6.13
CA ASP A 21 14.14 23.11 6.20
C ASP A 21 13.37 22.32 7.27
N LYS A 22 13.38 22.85 8.50
CA LYS A 22 12.82 22.20 9.70
C LYS A 22 11.34 21.75 9.51
N PRO A 23 10.41 22.60 9.03
CA PRO A 23 9.03 22.17 8.79
C PRO A 23 8.85 20.99 7.82
N ALA A 24 9.81 20.74 6.92
CA ALA A 24 9.76 19.62 5.98
C ALA A 24 10.27 18.29 6.57
N ILE A 25 10.92 18.30 7.74
CA ILE A 25 11.40 17.09 8.40
C ILE A 25 10.21 16.20 8.80
N ALA A 26 10.31 14.90 8.51
CA ALA A 26 9.27 13.93 8.82
C ALA A 26 9.43 13.31 10.21
N VAL A 27 8.36 13.33 11.01
CA VAL A 27 8.22 12.60 12.27
C VAL A 27 7.03 11.64 12.14
N GLY A 28 7.25 10.35 12.43
CA GLY A 28 6.20 9.33 12.23
C GLY A 28 5.76 9.15 10.77
N GLY A 29 6.61 9.50 9.80
CA GLY A 29 6.29 9.44 8.36
C GLY A 29 5.52 10.66 7.83
N ARG A 30 5.33 11.71 8.65
CA ARG A 30 4.62 12.93 8.26
C ARG A 30 5.51 14.16 8.47
N ALA A 31 5.55 15.08 7.50
CA ALA A 31 6.25 16.35 7.65
C ALA A 31 5.59 17.18 8.77
N MET A 32 6.38 17.86 9.61
CA MET A 32 5.84 18.67 10.71
C MET A 32 4.90 19.77 10.22
N LEU A 33 5.17 20.36 9.04
CA LEU A 33 4.25 21.31 8.41
C LEU A 33 2.88 20.69 8.11
N THR A 34 2.84 19.45 7.61
CA THR A 34 1.57 18.76 7.34
C THR A 34 0.81 18.51 8.63
N VAL A 35 1.49 18.19 9.74
CA VAL A 35 0.85 18.03 11.06
C VAL A 35 0.23 19.34 11.52
N ALA A 36 0.97 20.45 11.39
CA ALA A 36 0.50 21.79 11.71
C ALA A 36 -0.73 22.20 10.89
N LEU A 37 -0.74 21.90 9.58
CA LEU A 37 -1.86 22.20 8.69
C LEU A 37 -3.11 21.37 9.01
N ASP A 38 -2.96 20.07 9.27
CA ASP A 38 -4.08 19.21 9.68
C ASP A 38 -4.70 19.69 11.00
N ALA A 39 -3.89 20.18 11.94
CA ALA A 39 -4.37 20.69 13.23
C ALA A 39 -5.27 21.93 13.08
N VAL A 40 -5.21 22.64 11.96
CA VAL A 40 -6.05 23.80 11.64
C VAL A 40 -6.92 23.59 10.41
N ALA A 41 -7.14 22.35 9.97
CA ALA A 41 -7.94 22.06 8.79
C ALA A 41 -9.39 22.57 8.87
N ASP A 42 -9.93 22.70 10.10
CA ASP A 42 -11.28 23.22 10.34
C ASP A 42 -11.35 24.77 10.38
N CYS A 43 -10.21 25.45 10.27
CA CYS A 43 -10.18 26.91 10.18
C CYS A 43 -10.67 27.37 8.80
N VAL A 44 -11.35 28.53 8.76
CA VAL A 44 -11.97 29.04 7.54
C VAL A 44 -10.92 29.40 6.49
N ARG A 45 -9.76 29.91 6.93
CA ARG A 45 -8.62 30.27 6.09
C ARG A 45 -7.33 29.95 6.81
N THR A 46 -6.33 29.54 6.04
CA THR A 46 -5.00 29.23 6.57
C THR A 46 -3.96 30.00 5.77
N VAL A 47 -3.14 30.79 6.47
CA VAL A 47 -1.99 31.49 5.92
C VAL A 47 -0.71 30.82 6.42
N VAL A 48 0.12 30.36 5.49
CA VAL A 48 1.47 29.84 5.80
C VAL A 48 2.50 30.93 5.56
N VAL A 49 3.34 31.18 6.56
CA VAL A 49 4.41 32.20 6.48
C VAL A 49 5.77 31.54 6.38
N GLY A 50 6.50 31.80 5.31
CA GLY A 50 7.85 31.27 5.09
C GLY A 50 8.22 31.20 3.61
N PRO A 51 9.30 30.48 3.26
CA PRO A 51 9.66 30.20 1.87
C PRO A 51 8.48 29.55 1.11
N HIS A 52 8.35 29.88 -0.18
CA HIS A 52 7.28 29.33 -1.01
C HIS A 52 7.41 27.80 -1.18
N ARG A 53 6.28 27.11 -1.09
CA ARG A 53 6.15 25.65 -1.14
C ARG A 53 5.15 25.24 -2.22
N PRO A 54 5.59 24.69 -3.36
CA PRO A 54 4.70 24.30 -4.46
C PRO A 54 3.79 23.11 -4.11
N GLU A 55 4.13 22.33 -3.09
CA GLU A 55 3.38 21.15 -2.64
C GLU A 55 2.11 21.46 -1.83
N LEU A 56 1.93 22.71 -1.39
CA LEU A 56 0.76 23.11 -0.61
C LEU A 56 -0.47 23.30 -1.50
N ALA A 57 -1.65 23.00 -0.94
CA ALA A 57 -2.92 23.13 -1.65
C ALA A 57 -3.16 24.59 -2.10
N PRO A 58 -3.74 24.83 -3.29
CA PRO A 58 -3.93 26.18 -3.84
C PRO A 58 -4.74 27.14 -2.94
N GLU A 59 -5.63 26.60 -2.09
CA GLU A 59 -6.42 27.34 -1.11
C GLU A 59 -5.60 27.86 0.08
N ILE A 60 -4.42 27.31 0.33
CA ILE A 60 -3.53 27.77 1.40
C ILE A 60 -2.76 29.00 0.92
N ARG A 61 -3.04 30.15 1.53
CA ARG A 61 -2.36 31.40 1.17
C ARG A 61 -0.95 31.39 1.73
N GLN A 62 0.04 31.64 0.87
CA GLN A 62 1.45 31.66 1.27
C GLN A 62 1.99 33.09 1.21
N VAL A 63 2.67 33.52 2.27
CA VAL A 63 3.35 34.82 2.34
C VAL A 63 4.72 34.67 2.98
N GLN A 64 5.58 35.68 2.84
CA GLN A 64 6.90 35.69 3.46
C GLN A 64 7.18 37.07 4.03
N GLU A 65 7.69 37.10 5.27
CA GLU A 65 8.11 38.34 5.92
C GLU A 65 9.30 38.98 5.20
N VAL A 66 9.34 40.32 5.22
CA VAL A 66 10.40 41.11 4.59
C VAL A 66 11.12 41.95 5.65
N PRO A 67 12.45 41.81 5.83
CA PRO A 67 13.31 40.83 5.16
C PRO A 67 13.05 39.39 5.63
N ALA A 68 13.32 38.40 4.78
CA ALA A 68 13.16 37.00 5.14
C ALA A 68 13.99 36.63 6.38
N GLY A 69 13.38 35.90 7.31
CA GLY A 69 13.99 35.56 8.59
C GLY A 69 13.98 36.69 9.63
N ALA A 70 13.11 37.69 9.48
CA ALA A 70 12.94 38.79 10.43
C ALA A 70 12.31 38.39 11.77
N GLY A 71 12.03 37.11 12.00
CA GLY A 71 11.52 36.57 13.26
C GLY A 71 9.99 36.40 13.32
N PRO A 72 9.48 35.79 14.40
CA PRO A 72 8.09 35.32 14.45
C PRO A 72 7.06 36.44 14.45
N VAL A 73 7.33 37.58 15.09
CA VAL A 73 6.40 38.73 15.11
C VAL A 73 6.29 39.38 13.73
N ALA A 74 7.39 39.50 12.99
CA ALA A 74 7.35 39.98 11.61
C ALA A 74 6.55 39.03 10.70
N ALA A 75 6.69 37.71 10.92
CA ALA A 75 5.92 36.69 10.22
C ALA A 75 4.41 36.80 10.51
N VAL A 76 4.03 36.94 11.78
CA VAL A 76 2.63 37.17 12.18
C VAL A 76 2.08 38.47 11.58
N ALA A 77 2.84 39.57 11.61
CA ALA A 77 2.43 40.83 11.01
C ALA A 77 2.17 40.70 9.50
N CYS A 78 3.02 39.93 8.79
CA CYS A 78 2.84 39.64 7.37
C CYS A 78 1.57 38.83 7.10
N ALA A 79 1.33 37.76 7.88
CA ALA A 79 0.13 36.95 7.75
C ALA A 79 -1.16 37.71 8.06
N VAL A 80 -1.16 38.56 9.08
CA VAL A 80 -2.35 39.34 9.45
C VAL A 80 -2.75 40.28 8.32
N ARG A 81 -1.79 40.96 7.66
CA ARG A 81 -2.07 41.77 6.46
C ARG A 81 -2.68 40.92 5.33
N ALA A 82 -2.16 39.71 5.13
CA ALA A 82 -2.70 38.78 4.15
C ALA A 82 -4.13 38.33 4.48
N LEU A 83 -4.50 38.25 5.76
CA LEU A 83 -5.87 37.98 6.20
C LEU A 83 -6.79 39.20 6.07
N GLU A 84 -6.27 40.43 6.21
CA GLU A 84 -7.05 41.67 6.05
C GLU A 84 -7.51 41.90 4.61
N GLU A 85 -6.76 41.39 3.63
CA GLU A 85 -7.13 41.45 2.21
C GLU A 85 -8.26 40.48 1.83
N CYS A 86 -8.74 39.65 2.76
CA CYS A 86 -9.81 38.69 2.53
C CYS A 86 -11.19 39.23 2.96
N ASP A 87 -12.24 38.90 2.21
CA ASP A 87 -13.62 39.23 2.56
C ASP A 87 -14.03 38.51 3.85
N PHE A 88 -14.54 39.24 4.86
CA PHE A 88 -15.06 38.71 6.14
C PHE A 88 -14.02 37.99 7.03
N PRO A 89 -13.03 38.71 7.59
CA PRO A 89 -12.03 38.13 8.50
C PRO A 89 -12.68 37.58 9.78
N ALA A 90 -12.19 36.43 10.27
CA ALA A 90 -12.69 35.81 11.50
C ALA A 90 -12.26 36.58 12.76
N ASP A 91 -13.10 36.63 13.79
CA ASP A 91 -12.78 37.34 15.06
C ASP A 91 -11.64 36.68 15.86
N LEU A 92 -11.46 35.37 15.68
CA LEU A 92 -10.37 34.60 16.31
C LEU A 92 -9.32 34.21 15.27
N VAL A 93 -8.06 34.19 15.71
CA VAL A 93 -6.91 33.78 14.90
C VAL A 93 -6.06 32.78 15.69
N VAL A 94 -5.87 31.57 15.15
CA VAL A 94 -4.89 30.60 15.66
C VAL A 94 -3.52 31.00 15.12
N VAL A 95 -2.51 31.05 15.97
CA VAL A 95 -1.10 31.22 15.59
C VAL A 95 -0.32 30.02 16.08
N LEU A 96 0.28 29.27 15.15
CA LEU A 96 1.09 28.10 15.47
C LEU A 96 2.43 28.04 14.72
N ALA A 97 3.44 27.46 15.35
CA ALA A 97 4.68 27.07 14.67
C ALA A 97 4.54 25.74 13.93
N ALA A 98 5.25 25.58 12.81
CA ALA A 98 5.19 24.38 11.98
C ALA A 98 6.10 23.22 12.45
N ASP A 99 6.70 23.32 13.62
CA ASP A 99 7.73 22.41 14.16
C ASP A 99 7.26 21.60 15.39
N LEU A 100 5.94 21.38 15.46
CA LEU A 100 5.24 20.68 16.51
C LEU A 100 4.74 19.33 15.98
N PRO A 101 5.55 18.26 16.05
CA PRO A 101 5.29 17.00 15.33
C PRO A 101 4.08 16.20 15.85
N PHE A 102 3.54 16.53 17.02
CA PHE A 102 2.43 15.81 17.67
C PHE A 102 1.20 16.68 17.92
N LEU A 103 1.16 17.88 17.33
CA LEU A 103 0.00 18.76 17.44
C LEU A 103 -1.24 18.13 16.80
N THR A 104 -2.41 18.30 17.41
CA THR A 104 -3.66 17.72 16.94
C THR A 104 -4.76 18.77 16.80
N ALA A 105 -5.73 18.52 15.93
CA ALA A 105 -6.92 19.37 15.79
C ALA A 105 -7.74 19.45 17.09
N ALA A 106 -7.77 18.38 17.88
CA ALA A 106 -8.42 18.37 19.19
C ALA A 106 -7.77 19.38 20.16
N ALA A 107 -6.43 19.45 20.20
CA ALA A 107 -5.71 20.42 21.02
C ALA A 107 -6.01 21.87 20.60
N ILE A 108 -6.09 22.14 19.29
CA ILE A 108 -6.50 23.47 18.79
C ILE A 108 -7.96 23.77 19.12
N GLY A 109 -8.85 22.79 18.98
CA GLY A 109 -10.26 22.90 19.36
C GLY A 109 -10.45 23.26 20.84
N GLU A 110 -9.63 22.71 21.74
CA GLU A 110 -9.63 23.05 23.17
C GLU A 110 -9.26 24.52 23.41
N LEU A 111 -8.19 25.02 22.76
CA LEU A 111 -7.82 26.44 22.85
C LEU A 111 -8.89 27.38 22.30
N ILE A 112 -9.52 27.02 21.17
CA ILE A 112 -10.62 27.78 20.58
C ILE A 112 -11.83 27.80 21.52
N GLY A 113 -12.13 26.67 22.17
CA GLY A 113 -13.18 26.56 23.18
C GLY A 113 -12.95 27.57 24.32
N HIS A 114 -11.75 27.55 24.91
CA HIS A 114 -11.36 28.49 25.95
C HIS A 114 -11.39 29.96 25.50
N ALA A 115 -10.93 30.26 24.29
CA ALA A 115 -10.97 31.62 23.73
C ALA A 115 -12.40 32.12 23.48
N THR A 116 -13.31 31.21 23.15
CA THR A 116 -14.73 31.53 22.94
C THR A 116 -15.47 31.77 24.25
N THR A 117 -15.13 31.05 25.32
CA THR A 117 -15.84 31.11 26.61
C THR A 117 -15.25 32.12 27.61
N SER A 118 -14.03 32.60 27.38
CA SER A 118 -13.35 33.56 28.27
C SER A 118 -13.31 34.97 27.68
N GLU A 119 -13.08 35.97 28.53
CA GLU A 119 -12.81 37.35 28.10
C GLU A 119 -11.33 37.61 27.79
N ALA A 120 -10.49 36.57 27.81
CA ALA A 120 -9.06 36.71 27.52
C ALA A 120 -8.83 37.22 26.08
N ASP A 121 -7.83 38.08 25.93
CA ASP A 121 -7.37 38.60 24.65
C ASP A 121 -6.58 37.55 23.86
N ALA A 122 -5.91 36.65 24.57
CA ALA A 122 -5.23 35.50 24.00
C ALA A 122 -5.28 34.28 24.94
N VAL A 123 -5.28 33.09 24.35
CA VAL A 123 -5.18 31.80 25.05
C VAL A 123 -3.98 31.07 24.48
N PHE A 124 -3.01 30.70 25.32
CA PHE A 124 -1.84 29.91 24.90
C PHE A 124 -1.79 28.56 25.58
N ALA A 125 -1.14 27.63 24.90
CA ALA A 125 -0.80 26.36 25.49
C ALA A 125 0.38 26.47 26.47
N THR A 126 0.38 25.67 27.51
CA THR A 126 1.56 25.39 28.35
C THR A 126 1.92 23.91 28.24
N ASP A 127 3.21 23.61 28.13
CA ASP A 127 3.68 22.23 28.02
C ASP A 127 3.64 21.51 29.39
N GLU A 128 4.02 20.24 29.40
CA GLU A 128 4.03 19.38 30.61
C GLU A 128 4.94 19.92 31.73
N SER A 129 5.88 20.82 31.42
CA SER A 129 6.72 21.50 32.40
C SER A 129 6.10 22.79 32.94
N GLY A 130 4.91 23.17 32.46
CA GLY A 130 4.24 24.43 32.77
C GLY A 130 4.81 25.62 32.00
N ARG A 131 5.66 25.40 30.99
CA ARG A 131 6.27 26.49 30.22
C ARG A 131 5.28 26.97 29.13
N PRO A 132 5.06 28.29 29.00
CA PRO A 132 4.20 28.83 27.94
C PRO A 132 4.78 28.61 26.54
N GLN A 133 3.92 28.18 25.63
CA GLN A 133 4.19 28.01 24.21
C GLN A 133 3.43 29.08 23.42
N TYR A 134 4.04 30.28 23.28
CA TYR A 134 3.39 31.44 22.64
C TYR A 134 3.15 31.27 21.13
N LEU A 135 3.75 30.25 20.53
CA LEU A 135 3.52 29.80 19.16
C LEU A 135 2.58 28.59 19.10
N VAL A 136 1.71 28.45 20.10
CA VAL A 136 0.54 27.57 20.12
C VAL A 136 -0.56 28.34 20.85
N GLY A 137 -1.24 29.23 20.15
CA GLY A 137 -2.24 30.09 20.79
C GLY A 137 -3.35 30.58 19.89
N VAL A 138 -4.47 30.94 20.52
CA VAL A 138 -5.65 31.53 19.88
C VAL A 138 -5.78 32.96 20.38
N TRP A 139 -5.86 33.89 19.44
CA TRP A 139 -5.90 35.32 19.70
C TRP A 139 -7.25 35.89 19.30
N ARG A 140 -7.75 36.87 20.06
CA ARG A 140 -8.73 37.81 19.52
C ARG A 140 -8.03 38.69 18.49
N ARG A 141 -8.57 38.75 17.28
CA ARG A 141 -7.97 39.52 16.17
C ARG A 141 -7.68 40.97 16.57
N ALA A 142 -8.65 41.62 17.22
CA ALA A 142 -8.53 43.01 17.64
C ALA A 142 -7.35 43.22 18.60
N ALA A 143 -7.14 42.31 19.55
CA ALA A 143 -6.03 42.35 20.50
C ALA A 143 -4.69 42.14 19.80
N LEU A 144 -4.59 41.14 18.90
CA LEU A 144 -3.39 40.88 18.10
C LEU A 144 -3.00 42.09 17.23
N LEU A 145 -3.97 42.70 16.56
CA LEU A 145 -3.78 43.92 15.76
C LEU A 145 -3.38 45.13 16.61
N SER A 146 -3.93 45.25 17.81
CA SER A 146 -3.56 46.31 18.76
C SER A 146 -2.11 46.13 19.21
N ALA A 147 -1.73 44.92 19.63
CA ALA A 147 -0.37 44.60 20.08
C ALA A 147 0.67 44.87 18.98
N LEU A 148 0.37 44.47 17.73
CA LEU A 148 1.25 44.75 16.58
C LEU A 148 1.44 46.26 16.32
N ARG A 149 0.40 47.08 16.50
CA ARG A 149 0.46 48.54 16.28
C ARG A 149 1.22 49.28 17.39
N GLN A 150 1.35 48.69 18.57
CA GLN A 150 2.07 49.28 19.71
C GLN A 150 3.59 49.08 19.63
N LEU A 151 4.07 48.20 18.74
CA LEU A 151 5.49 47.98 18.55
C LEU A 151 6.11 49.06 17.64
N ASP A 152 7.26 49.59 18.06
CA ASP A 152 8.06 50.50 17.22
C ASP A 152 8.61 49.80 15.97
N SER A 153 8.85 48.49 16.07
CA SER A 153 9.32 47.63 14.98
C SER A 153 8.94 46.18 15.24
N VAL A 154 8.52 45.47 14.18
CA VAL A 154 8.21 44.04 14.21
C VAL A 154 9.44 43.15 13.98
N THR A 155 10.54 43.72 13.51
CA THR A 155 11.76 42.99 13.12
C THR A 155 12.52 42.50 14.35
N ASN A 156 12.88 41.21 14.33
CA ASN A 156 13.58 40.48 15.40
C ASN A 156 12.87 40.51 16.77
N GLN A 157 11.56 40.75 16.78
CA GLN A 157 10.78 40.68 18.02
C GLN A 157 10.35 39.24 18.34
N PRO A 158 10.47 38.80 19.61
CA PRO A 158 9.95 37.51 20.05
C PRO A 158 8.43 37.58 20.26
N MET A 159 7.72 36.46 20.18
CA MET A 159 6.27 36.42 20.43
C MET A 159 5.86 36.99 21.79
N LYS A 160 6.73 36.89 22.81
CA LYS A 160 6.49 37.46 24.13
C LYS A 160 6.24 38.98 24.11
N ALA A 161 6.74 39.69 23.09
CA ALA A 161 6.51 41.13 22.92
C ALA A 161 5.06 41.49 22.56
N LEU A 162 4.27 40.52 22.06
CA LEU A 162 2.86 40.71 21.71
C LEU A 162 1.88 40.24 22.79
N VAL A 163 2.35 39.53 23.81
CA VAL A 163 1.48 38.85 24.78
C VAL A 163 0.67 39.90 25.56
N PRO A 164 -0.68 39.87 25.48
CA PRO A 164 -1.53 40.83 26.16
C PRO A 164 -1.56 40.56 27.66
N VAL A 165 -1.99 41.55 28.43
CA VAL A 165 -2.13 41.42 29.89
C VAL A 165 -3.17 40.34 30.23
N ASP A 166 -4.30 40.35 29.52
CA ASP A 166 -5.41 39.42 29.72
C ASP A 166 -5.18 38.15 28.90
N THR A 167 -4.31 37.28 29.42
CA THR A 167 -3.93 36.01 28.79
C THR A 167 -4.35 34.81 29.65
N LEU A 168 -4.93 33.79 29.02
CA LEU A 168 -5.19 32.49 29.64
C LEU A 168 -4.14 31.46 29.20
N MET A 169 -3.71 30.61 30.13
CA MET A 169 -2.78 29.51 29.89
C MET A 169 -3.48 28.17 30.07
N VAL A 170 -3.38 27.28 29.07
CA VAL A 170 -4.07 25.97 29.06
C VAL A 170 -3.02 24.86 28.96
N PRO A 171 -2.93 23.95 29.94
CA PRO A 171 -2.05 22.79 29.86
C PRO A 171 -2.46 21.85 28.73
N LEU A 172 -1.57 21.58 27.78
CA LEU A 172 -1.82 20.66 26.66
C LEU A 172 -0.65 19.69 26.47
N SER A 173 -0.98 18.46 26.05
CA SER A 173 -0.01 17.44 25.65
C SER A 173 0.31 17.52 24.15
N GLY A 174 1.49 17.04 23.73
CA GLY A 174 1.85 16.93 22.31
C GLY A 174 2.23 18.26 21.63
N ILE A 175 2.45 19.32 22.40
CA ILE A 175 2.82 20.66 21.92
C ILE A 175 4.32 20.95 22.01
N ALA A 176 5.16 19.92 22.16
CA ALA A 176 6.61 20.10 22.23
C ALA A 176 7.18 20.39 20.84
N ASP A 177 7.98 21.44 20.73
CA ASP A 177 8.69 21.82 19.52
C ASP A 177 10.01 21.03 19.38
N CYS A 178 10.40 20.78 18.13
CA CYS A 178 11.65 20.04 17.84
C CYS A 178 12.75 20.96 17.34
N ASP A 179 13.47 21.67 18.20
CA ASP A 179 14.51 22.65 17.85
C ASP A 179 15.90 22.09 17.48
N THR A 180 16.21 20.84 17.83
CA THR A 180 17.51 20.20 17.56
C THR A 180 17.36 18.84 16.86
N PRO A 181 18.41 18.36 16.15
CA PRO A 181 18.41 17.00 15.59
C PRO A 181 18.18 15.89 16.63
N GLU A 182 18.61 16.08 17.89
CA GLU A 182 18.33 15.14 18.98
C GLU A 182 16.83 15.11 19.31
N GLN A 183 16.17 16.27 19.36
CA GLN A 183 14.73 16.37 19.64
C GLN A 183 13.91 15.75 18.51
N VAL A 184 14.30 15.97 17.24
CA VAL A 184 13.68 15.30 16.09
C VAL A 184 13.82 13.78 16.20
N ARG A 185 15.03 13.28 16.51
CA ARG A 185 15.26 11.84 16.69
C ARG A 185 14.43 11.26 17.84
N ALA A 186 14.33 11.98 18.96
CA ALA A 186 13.50 11.58 20.08
C ALA A 186 12.01 11.55 19.71
N ALA A 187 11.52 12.55 18.97
CA ALA A 187 10.16 12.59 18.47
C ALA A 187 9.89 11.46 17.46
N GLN A 188 10.82 11.17 16.55
CA GLN A 188 10.70 10.01 15.65
C GLN A 188 10.59 8.70 16.43
N ALA A 189 11.40 8.52 17.47
CA ALA A 189 11.34 7.33 18.32
C ALA A 189 10.02 7.22 19.12
N ALA A 190 9.47 8.36 19.54
CA ALA A 190 8.21 8.46 20.28
C ALA A 190 6.96 8.41 19.38
N ALA A 191 7.12 8.56 18.05
CA ALA A 191 6.00 8.58 17.13
C ALA A 191 5.17 7.28 17.21
N PRO A 192 3.83 7.38 17.16
CA PRO A 192 2.96 6.22 17.29
C PRO A 192 3.19 5.24 16.15
N ALA A 193 3.20 3.94 16.48
CA ALA A 193 3.37 2.90 15.47
C ALA A 193 2.10 2.77 14.59
N LEU A 194 2.29 2.53 13.29
CA LEU A 194 1.21 2.47 12.31
C LEU A 194 0.41 1.15 12.43
N PRO A 195 -0.93 1.20 12.47
CA PRO A 195 -1.77 0.02 12.27
C PRO A 195 -1.44 -0.71 10.96
N LEU A 196 -1.50 -2.04 10.95
CA LEU A 196 -1.13 -2.85 9.77
C LEU A 196 -1.98 -2.51 8.53
N ALA A 197 -3.30 -2.32 8.70
CA ALA A 197 -4.19 -1.96 7.60
C ALA A 197 -3.77 -0.63 6.94
N GLN A 198 -3.53 0.40 7.76
CA GLN A 198 -3.07 1.71 7.30
C GLN A 198 -1.70 1.62 6.61
N ALA A 199 -0.76 0.85 7.17
CA ALA A 199 0.54 0.62 6.54
C ALA A 199 0.37 0.00 5.15
N ARG A 200 -0.48 -1.02 4.98
CA ARG A 200 -0.76 -1.63 3.68
C ARG A 200 -1.39 -0.66 2.69
N ASP A 201 -2.28 0.22 3.13
CA ASP A 201 -2.88 1.23 2.26
C ASP A 201 -1.85 2.24 1.78
N ILE A 202 -0.99 2.74 2.68
CA ILE A 202 0.14 3.61 2.33
C ILE A 202 1.06 2.93 1.32
N LEU A 203 1.37 1.64 1.49
CA LEU A 203 2.25 0.92 0.56
C LEU A 203 1.61 0.73 -0.83
N ARG A 204 0.29 0.50 -0.89
CA ARG A 204 -0.43 0.35 -2.17
C ARG A 204 -0.47 1.64 -2.99
N THR A 205 -0.54 2.79 -2.33
CA THR A 205 -0.76 4.08 -3.00
C THR A 205 0.45 5.01 -2.99
N GLY A 206 1.35 4.85 -2.02
CA GLY A 206 2.50 5.72 -1.78
C GLY A 206 3.84 5.21 -2.33
N ILE A 207 3.86 4.04 -2.98
CA ILE A 207 5.03 3.52 -3.69
C ILE A 207 4.98 3.95 -5.16
N THR A 208 6.14 4.27 -5.73
CA THR A 208 6.25 4.56 -7.16
C THR A 208 6.10 3.26 -7.98
N ARG A 209 5.14 3.24 -8.92
CA ARG A 209 4.91 2.07 -9.79
C ARG A 209 6.11 1.82 -10.71
N LEU A 210 6.41 0.55 -10.95
CA LEU A 210 7.41 0.11 -11.93
C LEU A 210 7.04 0.55 -13.35
N PRO A 211 8.02 0.82 -14.23
CA PRO A 211 7.74 1.18 -15.61
C PRO A 211 6.98 0.07 -16.35
N VAL A 212 6.14 0.48 -17.31
CA VAL A 212 5.43 -0.45 -18.20
C VAL A 212 6.41 -0.96 -19.25
N HIS A 213 6.34 -2.26 -19.54
CA HIS A 213 7.02 -2.85 -20.69
C HIS A 213 6.13 -3.91 -21.34
N GLU A 214 6.46 -4.30 -22.57
CA GLU A 214 5.80 -5.40 -23.27
C GLU A 214 6.53 -6.72 -22.99
N ALA A 215 5.77 -7.75 -22.64
CA ALA A 215 6.32 -9.08 -22.41
C ALA A 215 5.32 -10.18 -22.80
N ARG A 216 5.82 -11.39 -23.00
CA ARG A 216 4.97 -12.59 -23.14
C ARG A 216 4.50 -13.01 -21.74
N PRO A 217 3.18 -13.15 -21.48
CA PRO A 217 2.68 -13.50 -20.14
C PRO A 217 3.36 -14.72 -19.49
N PRO A 218 3.69 -15.82 -20.21
CA PRO A 218 4.40 -16.96 -19.61
C PRO A 218 5.79 -16.63 -19.04
N ALA A 219 6.45 -15.57 -19.52
CA ALA A 219 7.81 -15.19 -19.13
C ALA A 219 7.86 -14.22 -17.95
N VAL A 220 6.72 -13.71 -17.50
CA VAL A 220 6.63 -12.64 -16.48
C VAL A 220 5.60 -13.01 -15.39
N ARG A 221 5.61 -14.27 -14.95
CA ARG A 221 4.76 -14.71 -13.81
C ARG A 221 5.02 -13.84 -12.58
N GLY A 222 3.96 -13.41 -11.90
CA GLY A 222 4.06 -12.48 -10.76
C GLY A 222 4.02 -10.99 -11.14
N ALA A 223 4.10 -10.65 -12.43
CA ALA A 223 3.77 -9.32 -12.94
C ALA A 223 2.26 -9.04 -12.86
N ALA A 224 1.86 -7.85 -13.30
CA ALA A 224 0.46 -7.47 -13.46
C ALA A 224 0.24 -6.73 -14.78
N LEU A 225 -0.96 -6.87 -15.35
CA LEU A 225 -1.34 -6.11 -16.54
C LEU A 225 -1.30 -4.61 -16.28
N ALA A 226 -0.61 -3.87 -17.13
CA ALA A 226 -0.56 -2.40 -17.12
C ALA A 226 -1.64 -1.75 -18.00
N ALA A 227 -2.35 -2.56 -18.78
CA ALA A 227 -3.50 -2.17 -19.60
C ALA A 227 -4.43 -3.39 -19.76
N PRO A 228 -5.72 -3.20 -20.09
CA PRO A 228 -6.63 -4.33 -20.33
C PRO A 228 -6.13 -5.27 -21.43
N LEU A 229 -6.22 -6.58 -21.19
CA LEU A 229 -5.91 -7.60 -22.19
C LEU A 229 -7.10 -7.73 -23.14
N ARG A 230 -6.85 -7.52 -24.43
CA ARG A 230 -7.88 -7.61 -25.48
C ARG A 230 -7.67 -8.85 -26.32
N ALA A 231 -8.75 -9.58 -26.62
CA ALA A 231 -8.66 -10.77 -27.45
C ALA A 231 -8.21 -10.45 -28.87
N ALA A 232 -7.17 -11.13 -29.35
CA ALA A 232 -6.74 -11.05 -30.75
C ALA A 232 -7.67 -11.85 -31.67
N SER A 233 -8.38 -12.84 -31.13
CA SER A 233 -9.33 -13.65 -31.87
C SER A 233 -10.55 -14.06 -31.05
N ALA A 234 -11.63 -14.40 -31.75
CA ALA A 234 -12.83 -14.96 -31.16
C ALA A 234 -12.58 -16.36 -30.58
N LEU A 235 -13.31 -16.71 -29.52
CA LEU A 235 -13.33 -18.06 -28.96
C LEU A 235 -14.77 -18.56 -28.83
N PRO A 236 -15.10 -19.74 -29.39
CA PRO A 236 -14.36 -20.46 -30.43
C PRO A 236 -14.07 -19.60 -31.68
N ARG A 237 -13.08 -20.00 -32.49
CA ARG A 237 -12.71 -19.30 -33.75
C ARG A 237 -13.66 -19.56 -34.89
N PHE A 238 -14.28 -20.73 -34.86
CA PHE A 238 -15.21 -21.26 -35.83
C PHE A 238 -16.35 -21.92 -35.05
N ASP A 239 -17.48 -22.12 -35.70
CA ASP A 239 -18.55 -22.92 -35.12
C ASP A 239 -18.04 -24.37 -34.97
N VAL A 240 -18.15 -24.93 -33.77
CA VAL A 240 -17.67 -26.28 -33.46
C VAL A 240 -18.76 -27.12 -32.83
N SER A 241 -18.69 -28.43 -33.05
CA SER A 241 -19.61 -29.35 -32.40
C SER A 241 -19.28 -29.45 -30.90
N ALA A 242 -20.26 -29.24 -30.03
CA ALA A 242 -20.12 -29.46 -28.60
C ALA A 242 -20.08 -30.95 -28.23
N MET A 243 -20.56 -31.82 -29.13
CA MET A 243 -20.86 -33.23 -28.85
C MET A 243 -20.58 -34.11 -30.07
N ASP A 244 -20.45 -35.42 -29.85
CA ASP A 244 -20.41 -36.39 -30.96
C ASP A 244 -21.83 -36.59 -31.51
N GLY A 245 -21.97 -36.57 -32.83
CA GLY A 245 -23.24 -36.76 -33.48
C GLY A 245 -23.22 -36.48 -34.98
N TYR A 246 -24.23 -35.76 -35.45
CA TYR A 246 -24.44 -35.41 -36.83
C TYR A 246 -24.75 -33.92 -36.95
N ALA A 247 -23.92 -33.19 -37.69
CA ALA A 247 -24.29 -31.84 -38.12
C ALA A 247 -25.35 -31.98 -39.23
N VAL A 248 -26.47 -31.30 -39.06
CA VAL A 248 -27.64 -31.41 -39.94
C VAL A 248 -28.07 -30.04 -40.46
N ALA A 249 -28.66 -30.02 -41.65
CA ALA A 249 -29.23 -28.82 -42.28
C ALA A 249 -30.65 -29.10 -42.79
N GLY A 250 -31.59 -28.20 -42.54
CA GLY A 250 -32.99 -28.32 -42.94
C GLY A 250 -33.81 -29.35 -42.15
N ALA A 251 -34.99 -29.67 -42.68
CA ALA A 251 -35.91 -30.63 -42.05
C ALA A 251 -35.51 -32.10 -42.32
N GLU A 252 -35.83 -32.98 -41.38
CA GLU A 252 -35.62 -34.43 -41.52
C GLU A 252 -36.61 -35.08 -42.51
N PRO A 253 -36.30 -36.26 -43.11
CA PRO A 253 -35.07 -37.05 -42.95
C PRO A 253 -33.86 -36.44 -43.68
N TRP A 254 -32.68 -36.53 -43.08
CA TRP A 254 -31.43 -36.03 -43.67
C TRP A 254 -30.66 -37.13 -44.39
N ARG A 255 -30.09 -36.86 -45.56
CA ARG A 255 -29.20 -37.78 -46.25
C ARG A 255 -27.82 -37.74 -45.61
N LEU A 256 -27.38 -38.87 -45.04
CA LEU A 256 -26.05 -38.98 -44.45
C LEU A 256 -24.99 -39.05 -45.56
N ARG A 257 -24.08 -38.09 -45.54
CA ARG A 257 -22.89 -38.09 -46.39
C ARG A 257 -21.81 -39.04 -45.85
N HIS A 258 -20.87 -39.41 -46.72
CA HIS A 258 -19.80 -40.36 -46.39
C HIS A 258 -18.59 -39.71 -45.72
N ASP A 259 -18.44 -38.38 -45.81
CA ASP A 259 -17.39 -37.67 -45.10
C ASP A 259 -17.71 -37.53 -43.60
N VAL A 260 -16.67 -37.29 -42.81
CA VAL A 260 -16.75 -37.20 -41.35
C VAL A 260 -15.87 -36.04 -40.88
N GLY A 261 -16.40 -35.17 -40.03
CA GLY A 261 -15.61 -34.11 -39.42
C GLY A 261 -15.01 -34.54 -38.08
N PHE A 262 -13.71 -34.31 -37.92
CA PHE A 262 -12.95 -34.61 -36.70
C PHE A 262 -12.26 -33.36 -36.16
N ALA A 263 -12.05 -33.29 -34.84
CA ALA A 263 -11.29 -32.20 -34.23
C ALA A 263 -9.87 -32.15 -34.79
N GLY A 264 -9.42 -30.95 -35.20
CA GLY A 264 -8.10 -30.74 -35.84
C GLY A 264 -7.99 -31.23 -37.28
N GLY A 265 -9.05 -31.84 -37.86
CA GLY A 265 -9.11 -32.22 -39.26
C GLY A 265 -9.56 -31.08 -40.18
N GLU A 266 -9.57 -31.34 -41.49
CA GLU A 266 -10.18 -30.43 -42.46
C GLU A 266 -11.69 -30.32 -42.21
N ARG A 267 -12.21 -29.10 -42.25
CA ARG A 267 -13.65 -28.84 -42.14
C ARG A 267 -14.37 -29.55 -43.30
N PRO A 268 -15.43 -30.34 -43.06
CA PRO A 268 -16.19 -30.93 -44.16
C PRO A 268 -16.83 -29.85 -45.03
N VAL A 269 -17.05 -30.16 -46.31
CA VAL A 269 -17.71 -29.25 -47.26
C VAL A 269 -19.13 -28.94 -46.76
N GLY A 270 -19.59 -27.70 -46.94
CA GLY A 270 -20.88 -27.20 -46.48
C GLY A 270 -22.07 -28.14 -46.78
N LEU A 271 -23.09 -28.04 -45.93
CA LEU A 271 -24.32 -28.83 -46.00
C LEU A 271 -25.41 -28.09 -46.77
N LEU A 272 -26.12 -28.81 -47.63
CA LEU A 272 -27.38 -28.36 -48.20
C LEU A 272 -28.56 -28.79 -47.32
N ALA A 273 -29.70 -28.12 -47.45
CA ALA A 273 -30.92 -28.51 -46.75
C ALA A 273 -31.30 -29.97 -47.08
N GLY A 274 -31.55 -30.77 -46.04
CA GLY A 274 -31.78 -32.20 -46.12
C GLY A 274 -30.51 -33.06 -46.07
N GLU A 275 -29.34 -32.49 -45.78
CA GLU A 275 -28.09 -33.25 -45.62
C GLU A 275 -27.62 -33.35 -44.17
N ALA A 276 -26.86 -34.41 -43.88
CA ALA A 276 -26.17 -34.61 -42.62
C ALA A 276 -24.74 -35.11 -42.83
N VAL A 277 -23.83 -34.71 -41.94
CA VAL A 277 -22.48 -35.27 -41.87
C VAL A 277 -22.19 -35.73 -40.44
N ARG A 278 -21.50 -36.86 -40.29
CA ARG A 278 -21.01 -37.31 -38.99
C ARG A 278 -19.98 -36.31 -38.47
N ILE A 279 -20.11 -35.88 -37.23
CA ILE A 279 -19.27 -34.85 -36.62
C ILE A 279 -18.84 -35.27 -35.22
N ALA A 280 -17.55 -35.15 -34.92
CA ALA A 280 -17.01 -35.37 -33.59
C ALA A 280 -16.98 -34.07 -32.78
N THR A 281 -16.94 -34.19 -31.46
CA THR A 281 -16.77 -33.09 -30.51
C THR A 281 -15.52 -32.28 -30.83
N GLY A 282 -15.65 -30.95 -30.88
CA GLY A 282 -14.58 -30.02 -31.21
C GLY A 282 -14.25 -29.91 -32.70
N ALA A 283 -14.90 -30.69 -33.58
CA ALA A 283 -14.76 -30.54 -35.03
C ALA A 283 -15.49 -29.28 -35.52
N HIS A 284 -14.93 -28.61 -36.53
CA HIS A 284 -15.59 -27.47 -37.19
C HIS A 284 -16.84 -27.97 -37.92
N VAL A 285 -18.01 -27.43 -37.58
CA VAL A 285 -19.24 -27.82 -38.27
C VAL A 285 -19.24 -27.26 -39.69
N PRO A 286 -19.77 -27.97 -40.70
CA PRO A 286 -19.85 -27.47 -42.07
C PRO A 286 -20.65 -26.18 -42.17
N GLU A 287 -20.39 -25.38 -43.20
CA GLU A 287 -21.22 -24.21 -43.48
C GLU A 287 -22.65 -24.64 -43.83
N GLY A 288 -23.66 -23.92 -43.36
CA GLY A 288 -25.07 -24.31 -43.52
C GLY A 288 -25.58 -25.32 -42.50
N THR A 289 -24.78 -25.69 -41.49
CA THR A 289 -25.27 -26.48 -40.35
C THR A 289 -26.28 -25.67 -39.54
N ASP A 290 -27.48 -26.21 -39.34
CA ASP A 290 -28.49 -25.62 -38.47
C ASP A 290 -28.30 -26.06 -37.02
N THR A 291 -27.93 -27.33 -36.81
CA THR A 291 -27.67 -27.88 -35.48
C THR A 291 -26.87 -29.18 -35.53
N VAL A 292 -26.44 -29.66 -34.36
CA VAL A 292 -25.86 -30.99 -34.16
C VAL A 292 -26.85 -31.87 -33.41
N VAL A 293 -27.11 -33.07 -33.92
CA VAL A 293 -27.93 -34.09 -33.25
C VAL A 293 -27.02 -35.22 -32.76
N ARG A 294 -27.04 -35.52 -31.47
CA ARG A 294 -26.15 -36.53 -30.88
C ARG A 294 -26.46 -37.94 -31.36
N ASP A 295 -25.46 -38.81 -31.32
CA ASP A 295 -25.55 -40.19 -31.77
C ASP A 295 -26.70 -40.97 -31.12
N GLU A 296 -26.92 -40.77 -29.82
CA GLU A 296 -27.96 -41.44 -29.05
C GLU A 296 -29.39 -41.00 -29.43
N PHE A 297 -29.53 -39.93 -30.22
CA PHE A 297 -30.81 -39.31 -30.57
C PHE A 297 -31.21 -39.47 -32.03
N VAL A 298 -30.50 -40.31 -32.77
CA VAL A 298 -30.77 -40.53 -34.19
C VAL A 298 -30.90 -42.00 -34.54
N ARG A 299 -31.62 -42.26 -35.62
CA ARG A 299 -31.73 -43.56 -36.28
C ARG A 299 -31.33 -43.40 -37.74
N LEU A 300 -30.51 -44.32 -38.23
CA LEU A 300 -30.06 -44.38 -39.62
C LEU A 300 -30.69 -45.58 -40.31
N ASP A 301 -31.52 -45.32 -41.33
CA ASP A 301 -32.15 -46.34 -42.18
C ASP A 301 -31.83 -46.02 -43.65
N ASP A 302 -31.24 -46.95 -44.39
CA ASP A 302 -30.95 -46.82 -45.84
C ASP A 302 -30.26 -45.50 -46.24
N GLY A 303 -29.32 -45.03 -45.41
CA GLY A 303 -28.57 -43.78 -45.64
C GLY A 303 -29.34 -42.49 -45.29
N LEU A 304 -30.55 -42.61 -44.73
CA LEU A 304 -31.35 -41.49 -44.22
C LEU A 304 -31.34 -41.46 -42.69
N LEU A 305 -30.88 -40.34 -42.14
CA LEU A 305 -30.87 -40.04 -40.72
C LEU A 305 -32.21 -39.41 -40.30
N ARG A 306 -32.76 -39.88 -39.18
CA ARG A 306 -33.95 -39.30 -38.53
C ARG A 306 -33.68 -39.13 -37.05
N ARG A 307 -34.25 -38.08 -36.47
CA ARG A 307 -34.27 -37.87 -35.03
C ARG A 307 -35.22 -38.88 -34.38
N LEU A 308 -34.86 -39.39 -33.21
CA LEU A 308 -35.77 -40.22 -32.41
C LEU A 308 -36.94 -39.38 -31.88
N PRO A 309 -38.17 -39.90 -31.75
CA PRO A 309 -39.34 -39.13 -31.32
C PRO A 309 -39.17 -38.41 -29.97
N GLU A 310 -38.41 -39.02 -29.05
CA GLU A 310 -38.17 -38.52 -27.69
C GLU A 310 -36.89 -37.66 -27.58
N ALA A 311 -36.19 -37.42 -28.69
CA ALA A 311 -34.94 -36.65 -28.66
C ALA A 311 -35.18 -35.16 -28.38
N PRO A 312 -34.37 -34.54 -27.50
CA PRO A 312 -34.50 -33.12 -27.19
C PRO A 312 -34.08 -32.24 -28.38
N ILE A 313 -34.88 -31.23 -28.71
CA ILE A 313 -34.50 -30.18 -29.66
C ILE A 313 -33.62 -29.17 -28.93
N ARG A 314 -32.32 -29.22 -29.23
CA ARG A 314 -31.33 -28.26 -28.73
C ARG A 314 -30.30 -28.01 -29.80
N ASP A 315 -29.59 -26.90 -29.65
CA ASP A 315 -28.40 -26.63 -30.42
C ASP A 315 -27.16 -27.12 -29.66
N ASP A 316 -26.49 -28.14 -30.20
CA ASP A 316 -25.20 -28.63 -29.72
C ASP A 316 -24.03 -28.05 -30.56
N VAL A 317 -24.23 -26.94 -31.26
CA VAL A 317 -23.17 -26.12 -31.87
C VAL A 317 -22.69 -25.06 -30.89
N ARG A 318 -21.38 -24.98 -30.66
CA ARG A 318 -20.75 -23.81 -30.04
C ARG A 318 -20.40 -22.81 -31.11
N HIS A 319 -21.03 -21.65 -31.06
CA HIS A 319 -20.90 -20.64 -32.10
C HIS A 319 -19.60 -19.87 -31.95
N ARG A 320 -19.03 -19.43 -33.07
CA ARG A 320 -17.86 -18.56 -33.08
C ARG A 320 -18.11 -17.35 -32.19
N GLY A 321 -17.18 -17.09 -31.27
CA GLY A 321 -17.25 -15.94 -30.38
C GLY A 321 -18.25 -16.05 -29.23
N GLU A 322 -18.77 -17.24 -28.95
CA GLU A 322 -19.65 -17.50 -27.81
C GLU A 322 -19.01 -17.10 -26.46
N ASP A 323 -17.71 -17.31 -26.28
CA ASP A 323 -16.98 -16.84 -25.09
C ASP A 323 -16.58 -15.36 -25.22
N TRP A 324 -15.96 -14.99 -26.34
CA TRP A 324 -15.57 -13.60 -26.65
C TRP A 324 -15.32 -13.38 -28.14
N HIS A 325 -15.43 -12.13 -28.58
CA HIS A 325 -15.09 -11.66 -29.92
C HIS A 325 -13.71 -11.01 -29.96
N THR A 326 -13.16 -10.85 -31.16
CA THR A 326 -11.94 -10.05 -31.37
C THR A 326 -12.14 -8.63 -30.85
N GLY A 327 -11.18 -8.14 -30.04
CA GLY A 327 -11.18 -6.81 -29.46
C GLY A 327 -11.83 -6.71 -28.07
N ASP A 328 -12.58 -7.72 -27.64
CA ASP A 328 -13.19 -7.77 -26.32
C ASP A 328 -12.12 -7.78 -25.23
N ILE A 329 -12.43 -7.13 -24.10
CA ILE A 329 -11.55 -7.14 -22.92
C ILE A 329 -11.76 -8.47 -22.20
N VAL A 330 -10.74 -9.32 -22.20
CA VAL A 330 -10.77 -10.64 -21.53
C VAL A 330 -10.13 -10.61 -20.14
N ALA A 331 -9.34 -9.58 -19.83
CA ALA A 331 -8.86 -9.30 -18.48
C ALA A 331 -8.62 -7.79 -18.29
N ALA A 332 -8.94 -7.27 -17.11
CA ALA A 332 -8.78 -5.85 -16.79
C ALA A 332 -7.32 -5.47 -16.49
N GLU A 333 -7.00 -4.18 -16.59
CA GLU A 333 -5.75 -3.64 -16.01
C GLU A 333 -5.65 -4.01 -14.52
N GLY A 334 -4.45 -4.31 -14.05
CA GLY A 334 -4.18 -4.73 -12.67
C GLY A 334 -4.42 -6.22 -12.42
N THR A 335 -4.91 -6.99 -13.40
CA THR A 335 -5.00 -8.45 -13.27
C THR A 335 -3.60 -9.05 -13.12
N PRO A 336 -3.35 -9.90 -12.11
CA PRO A 336 -2.05 -10.54 -11.93
C PRO A 336 -1.75 -11.54 -13.06
N VAL A 337 -0.48 -11.63 -13.44
CA VAL A 337 0.01 -12.65 -14.39
C VAL A 337 0.23 -13.96 -13.66
N ASP A 338 -0.84 -14.74 -13.56
CA ASP A 338 -0.87 -16.09 -13.02
C ASP A 338 -1.23 -17.15 -14.09
N ALA A 339 -1.46 -18.39 -13.66
CA ALA A 339 -1.80 -19.49 -14.58
C ALA A 339 -3.12 -19.23 -15.34
N ALA A 340 -4.10 -18.61 -14.70
CA ALA A 340 -5.39 -18.32 -15.33
C ALA A 340 -5.22 -17.25 -16.41
N LEU A 341 -4.52 -16.15 -16.11
CA LEU A 341 -4.28 -15.11 -17.11
C LEU A 341 -3.43 -15.63 -18.29
N ILE A 342 -2.42 -16.46 -18.03
CA ILE A 342 -1.62 -17.08 -19.09
C ILE A 342 -2.51 -17.95 -20.00
N SER A 343 -3.42 -18.73 -19.43
CA SER A 343 -4.37 -19.56 -20.20
C SER A 343 -5.29 -18.69 -21.05
N VAL A 344 -5.87 -17.63 -20.47
CA VAL A 344 -6.75 -16.69 -21.18
C VAL A 344 -6.00 -15.99 -22.31
N ALA A 345 -4.80 -15.47 -22.07
CA ALA A 345 -3.98 -14.83 -23.10
C ALA A 345 -3.67 -15.79 -24.26
N THR A 346 -3.34 -17.05 -23.93
CA THR A 346 -3.08 -18.08 -24.94
C THR A 346 -4.33 -18.37 -25.77
N ALA A 347 -5.48 -18.59 -25.12
CA ALA A 347 -6.75 -18.88 -25.80
C ALA A 347 -7.22 -17.71 -26.67
N ALA A 348 -7.02 -16.48 -26.19
CA ALA A 348 -7.36 -15.25 -26.88
C ALA A 348 -6.33 -14.84 -27.94
N GLU A 349 -5.29 -15.65 -28.17
CA GLU A 349 -4.20 -15.42 -29.13
C GLU A 349 -3.36 -14.17 -28.89
N VAL A 350 -3.26 -13.74 -27.64
CA VAL A 350 -2.47 -12.57 -27.26
C VAL A 350 -1.03 -13.01 -26.93
N ILE A 351 -0.10 -12.69 -27.82
CA ILE A 351 1.31 -13.07 -27.69
C ILE A 351 2.05 -12.21 -26.66
N THR A 352 1.80 -10.90 -26.66
CA THR A 352 2.42 -9.93 -25.76
C THR A 352 1.37 -9.10 -25.05
N ALA A 353 1.68 -8.69 -23.81
CA ALA A 353 0.86 -7.80 -23.02
C ALA A 353 1.73 -6.70 -22.40
N GLN A 354 1.13 -5.53 -22.18
CA GLN A 354 1.75 -4.47 -21.39
C GLN A 354 1.64 -4.84 -19.91
N VAL A 355 2.78 -4.88 -19.21
CA VAL A 355 2.87 -5.35 -17.83
C VAL A 355 3.76 -4.46 -16.97
N ARG A 356 3.61 -4.58 -15.65
CA ARG A 356 4.55 -4.09 -14.64
C ARG A 356 5.02 -5.26 -13.78
N GLY A 357 6.33 -5.33 -13.54
CA GLY A 357 6.96 -6.45 -12.84
C GLY A 357 7.33 -7.63 -13.76
N PRO A 358 7.78 -8.77 -13.22
CA PRO A 358 7.73 -9.15 -11.81
C PRO A 358 8.61 -8.25 -10.91
N VAL A 359 8.28 -8.22 -9.62
CA VAL A 359 9.10 -7.50 -8.63
C VAL A 359 10.39 -8.29 -8.43
N ARG A 360 11.54 -7.64 -8.61
CA ARG A 360 12.86 -8.23 -8.34
C ARG A 360 13.38 -7.70 -7.02
N ALA A 361 13.90 -8.58 -6.17
CA ALA A 361 14.34 -8.24 -4.85
C ALA A 361 15.76 -8.74 -4.54
N ARG A 362 16.55 -7.87 -3.93
CA ARG A 362 17.84 -8.22 -3.33
C ARG A 362 17.69 -8.40 -1.83
N ILE A 363 18.30 -9.45 -1.30
CA ILE A 363 18.24 -9.78 0.13
C ILE A 363 19.56 -9.37 0.79
N VAL A 364 19.46 -8.58 1.85
CA VAL A 364 20.60 -8.12 2.65
C VAL A 364 20.43 -8.64 4.07
N MET A 365 21.32 -9.54 4.46
CA MET A 365 21.36 -10.12 5.80
C MET A 365 22.37 -9.34 6.66
N THR A 366 21.95 -8.74 7.76
CA THR A 366 22.82 -7.96 8.65
C THR A 366 23.17 -8.71 9.93
N GLY A 367 24.29 -8.38 10.55
CA GLY A 367 24.69 -8.85 11.88
C GLY A 367 25.87 -9.81 11.80
N ASP A 368 27.03 -9.39 12.32
CA ASP A 368 28.29 -10.16 12.28
C ASP A 368 28.22 -11.49 13.08
N GLU A 369 27.23 -11.61 13.97
CA GLU A 369 26.90 -12.85 14.66
C GLU A 369 26.27 -13.90 13.73
N ILE A 370 25.69 -13.49 12.60
CA ILE A 370 24.98 -14.37 11.68
C ILE A 370 25.98 -15.07 10.76
N ARG A 371 26.04 -16.41 10.87
CA ARG A 371 26.90 -17.24 10.03
C ARG A 371 26.08 -18.09 9.07
N SER A 372 26.30 -17.91 7.77
CA SER A 372 25.68 -18.72 6.72
C SER A 372 26.30 -20.11 6.61
N GLU A 373 27.64 -20.21 6.55
CA GLU A 373 28.34 -21.47 6.21
C GLU A 373 29.44 -21.86 7.22
N GLY A 374 29.76 -23.16 7.27
CA GLY A 374 30.80 -23.71 8.15
C GLY A 374 30.44 -23.71 9.64
N PRO A 375 31.32 -24.20 10.54
CA PRO A 375 31.02 -24.33 11.96
C PRO A 375 30.80 -22.97 12.65
N LEU A 376 29.87 -22.92 13.60
CA LEU A 376 29.67 -21.73 14.43
C LEU A 376 30.88 -21.47 15.32
N ARG A 377 31.22 -20.19 15.50
CA ARG A 377 32.21 -19.74 16.48
C ARG A 377 31.49 -19.18 17.70
N SER A 378 32.24 -18.97 18.79
CA SER A 378 31.70 -18.31 19.98
C SER A 378 31.05 -16.97 19.62
N GLY A 379 29.84 -16.74 20.12
CA GLY A 379 29.05 -15.53 19.84
C GLY A 379 28.31 -15.52 18.50
N GLN A 380 28.42 -16.57 17.67
CA GLN A 380 27.71 -16.67 16.40
C GLN A 380 26.46 -17.54 16.47
N THR A 381 25.46 -17.21 15.67
CA THR A 381 24.26 -18.01 15.42
C THR A 381 24.16 -18.37 13.94
N ARG A 382 23.40 -19.43 13.63
CA ARG A 382 23.20 -19.90 12.26
C ARG A 382 22.20 -19.00 11.54
N ASP A 383 22.52 -18.62 10.31
CA ASP A 383 21.53 -18.07 9.39
C ASP A 383 20.45 -19.13 9.09
N SER A 384 19.28 -18.97 9.70
CA SER A 384 18.15 -19.90 9.61
C SER A 384 17.01 -19.37 8.73
N VAL A 385 17.16 -18.18 8.15
CA VAL A 385 16.11 -17.55 7.35
C VAL A 385 16.61 -17.17 5.96
N GLY A 386 17.86 -16.70 5.84
CA GLY A 386 18.47 -16.34 4.55
C GLY A 386 18.43 -17.44 3.50
N PRO A 387 18.63 -18.74 3.84
CA PRO A 387 18.49 -19.85 2.88
C PRO A 387 17.09 -20.03 2.30
N VAL A 388 16.04 -19.71 3.05
CA VAL A 388 14.65 -19.93 2.63
C VAL A 388 13.98 -18.67 2.08
N PHE A 389 14.53 -17.49 2.32
CA PHE A 389 13.96 -16.21 1.86
C PHE A 389 13.62 -16.14 0.36
N PRO A 390 14.46 -16.65 -0.57
CA PRO A 390 14.11 -16.70 -1.99
C PRO A 390 12.78 -17.42 -2.28
N GLU A 391 12.56 -18.57 -1.65
CA GLU A 391 11.32 -19.34 -1.79
C GLU A 391 10.14 -18.59 -1.17
N LEU A 392 10.32 -18.04 0.04
CA LEU A 392 9.30 -17.24 0.73
C LEU A 392 8.86 -16.02 -0.10
N LEU A 393 9.80 -15.34 -0.77
CA LEU A 393 9.52 -14.22 -1.67
C LEU A 393 8.77 -14.68 -2.93
N SER A 394 9.13 -15.83 -3.49
CA SER A 394 8.50 -16.37 -4.70
C SER A 394 6.99 -16.62 -4.51
N TRP A 395 6.57 -17.00 -3.31
CA TRP A 395 5.15 -17.20 -2.98
C TRP A 395 4.34 -15.90 -2.98
N HIS A 396 5.00 -14.74 -2.92
CA HIS A 396 4.38 -13.43 -3.09
C HIS A 396 4.53 -12.87 -4.53
N GLY A 397 5.11 -13.63 -5.46
CA GLY A 397 5.39 -13.19 -6.83
C GLY A 397 6.61 -12.29 -6.95
N ILE A 398 7.58 -12.43 -6.03
CA ILE A 398 8.82 -11.66 -6.01
C ILE A 398 9.97 -12.58 -6.40
N GLU A 399 10.77 -12.16 -7.38
CA GLU A 399 11.97 -12.86 -7.84
C GLU A 399 13.19 -12.38 -7.05
N SER A 400 13.96 -13.29 -6.45
CA SER A 400 15.21 -12.92 -5.77
C SER A 400 16.36 -12.81 -6.76
N SER A 401 17.10 -11.70 -6.75
CA SER A 401 18.26 -11.47 -7.62
C SER A 401 19.58 -11.93 -6.99
N ASP A 402 19.81 -11.57 -5.73
CA ASP A 402 21.05 -11.81 -5.00
C ASP A 402 20.80 -11.84 -3.48
N ARG A 403 21.74 -12.44 -2.74
CA ARG A 403 21.78 -12.44 -1.28
C ARG A 403 23.16 -12.06 -0.78
N VAL A 404 23.22 -10.94 -0.08
CA VAL A 404 24.47 -10.38 0.44
C VAL A 404 24.44 -10.33 1.96
N HIS A 405 25.59 -10.58 2.57
CA HIS A 405 25.78 -10.36 3.99
C HIS A 405 26.40 -8.97 4.22
N LEU A 406 25.71 -8.13 4.96
CA LEU A 406 26.16 -6.80 5.34
C LEU A 406 26.87 -6.88 6.69
N ARG A 407 28.17 -6.55 6.69
CA ARG A 407 28.97 -6.42 7.91
C ARG A 407 28.56 -5.19 8.70
N ASP A 408 28.69 -5.25 10.02
CA ASP A 408 28.46 -4.09 10.89
C ASP A 408 29.62 -3.10 10.79
N THR A 409 29.54 -2.20 9.81
CA THR A 409 30.47 -1.09 9.60
C THR A 409 29.73 0.23 9.69
N PRO A 410 30.40 1.34 10.08
CA PRO A 410 29.73 2.64 10.23
C PRO A 410 28.97 3.13 8.99
N ASN A 411 29.39 2.70 7.79
CA ASN A 411 28.84 3.14 6.51
C ASN A 411 28.18 1.98 5.72
N GLY A 412 28.03 0.79 6.30
CA GLY A 412 27.62 -0.39 5.54
C GLY A 412 26.24 -0.22 4.88
N PHE A 413 25.29 0.40 5.58
CA PHE A 413 23.99 0.70 5.00
C PHE A 413 24.07 1.77 3.91
N ASP A 414 24.92 2.78 4.05
CA ASP A 414 25.11 3.80 3.01
C ASP A 414 25.64 3.15 1.72
N ASP A 415 26.63 2.26 1.85
CA ASP A 415 27.21 1.54 0.71
C ASP A 415 26.13 0.72 -0.02
N VAL A 416 25.34 -0.07 0.72
CA VAL A 416 24.25 -0.88 0.16
C VAL A 416 23.15 -0.04 -0.48
N LEU A 417 22.78 1.08 0.13
CA LEU A 417 21.71 1.96 -0.40
C LEU A 417 22.17 2.79 -1.60
N SER A 418 23.49 3.03 -1.73
CA SER A 418 24.09 3.74 -2.87
C SER A 418 24.41 2.82 -4.05
N ASP A 419 24.44 1.50 -3.83
CA ASP A 419 24.71 0.52 -4.88
C ASP A 419 23.62 0.56 -5.95
N THR A 420 24.04 0.74 -7.20
CA THR A 420 23.11 0.83 -8.33
C THR A 420 22.73 -0.57 -8.77
N THR A 421 21.47 -0.94 -8.57
CA THR A 421 20.95 -2.25 -8.97
C THR A 421 19.66 -2.12 -9.78
N ASP A 422 19.36 -3.15 -10.59
CA ASP A 422 18.08 -3.29 -11.29
C ASP A 422 16.97 -3.83 -10.36
N ASP A 423 17.19 -3.85 -9.05
CA ASP A 423 16.22 -4.37 -8.10
C ASP A 423 15.13 -3.35 -7.83
N HIS A 424 13.92 -3.87 -7.67
CA HIS A 424 12.74 -3.07 -7.35
C HIS A 424 12.51 -3.01 -5.83
N LEU A 425 13.06 -3.98 -5.10
CA LEU A 425 12.90 -4.15 -3.66
C LEU A 425 14.23 -4.55 -3.01
N LEU A 426 14.60 -3.87 -1.94
CA LEU A 426 15.71 -4.25 -1.08
C LEU A 426 15.14 -4.79 0.24
N VAL A 427 15.33 -6.07 0.51
CA VAL A 427 14.88 -6.71 1.75
C VAL A 427 16.03 -6.79 2.73
N VAL A 428 16.00 -5.97 3.77
CA VAL A 428 17.07 -5.89 4.78
C VAL A 428 16.61 -6.63 6.03
N VAL A 429 17.21 -7.79 6.32
CA VAL A 429 16.86 -8.63 7.48
C VAL A 429 17.90 -8.40 8.58
N GLY A 430 17.44 -8.02 9.77
CA GLY A 430 18.33 -7.75 10.92
C GLY A 430 18.46 -6.28 11.30
N ALA A 431 17.97 -5.37 10.46
CA ALA A 431 18.04 -3.93 10.68
C ALA A 431 16.97 -3.38 11.64
N THR A 432 16.68 -4.10 12.74
CA THR A 432 15.67 -3.62 13.71
C THR A 432 16.03 -3.78 15.19
N GLY A 433 17.25 -4.21 15.53
CA GLY A 433 17.77 -4.10 16.91
C GLY A 433 18.21 -2.66 17.22
N GLY A 434 18.28 -2.28 18.50
CA GLY A 434 18.49 -0.87 18.92
C GLY A 434 19.71 -0.14 18.31
N GLY A 435 20.73 -0.85 17.81
CA GLY A 435 21.83 -0.26 17.05
C GLY A 435 21.59 -0.24 15.54
N ALA A 436 21.40 -1.41 14.93
CA ALA A 436 21.27 -1.54 13.47
C ALA A 436 20.02 -0.86 12.90
N ALA A 437 18.92 -0.78 13.66
CA ALA A 437 17.71 -0.08 13.26
C ALA A 437 17.93 1.42 13.11
N ASP A 438 18.72 2.00 14.02
CA ASP A 438 19.02 3.42 14.02
C ASP A 438 20.03 3.74 12.92
N GLN A 439 20.99 2.83 12.66
CA GLN A 439 21.89 2.95 11.52
C GLN A 439 21.14 2.92 10.18
N LEU A 440 20.24 1.94 9.95
CA LEU A 440 19.45 1.89 8.71
C LEU A 440 18.58 3.13 8.55
N ARG A 441 17.89 3.58 9.60
CA ARG A 441 17.07 4.81 9.54
C ARG A 441 17.92 6.04 9.23
N GLY A 442 19.09 6.17 9.86
CA GLY A 442 20.03 7.25 9.57
C GLY A 442 20.56 7.21 8.13
N ALA A 443 20.85 6.02 7.59
CA ALA A 443 21.29 5.86 6.22
C ALA A 443 20.17 6.20 5.20
N LEU A 444 18.93 5.80 5.49
CA LEU A 444 17.76 6.18 4.69
C LEU A 444 17.55 7.70 4.68
N ASP A 445 17.69 8.36 5.83
CA ASP A 445 17.60 9.82 5.94
C ASP A 445 18.69 10.53 5.12
N ARG A 446 19.96 10.10 5.26
CA ARG A 446 21.08 10.63 4.47
C ARG A 446 20.90 10.41 2.97
N ALA A 447 20.31 9.30 2.57
CA ALA A 447 20.01 8.99 1.17
C ALA A 447 18.77 9.74 0.63
N GLY A 448 18.10 10.55 1.44
CA GLY A 448 16.89 11.28 1.06
C GLY A 448 15.69 10.37 0.80
N ALA A 449 15.66 9.18 1.41
CA ALA A 449 14.58 8.23 1.24
C ALA A 449 13.30 8.71 1.93
N ARG A 450 12.15 8.55 1.27
CA ARG A 450 10.84 8.82 1.87
C ARG A 450 10.39 7.63 2.72
N ILE A 451 10.37 7.79 4.04
CA ILE A 451 9.84 6.78 4.96
C ILE A 451 8.32 6.67 4.80
N LEU A 452 7.84 5.51 4.35
CA LEU A 452 6.42 5.20 4.17
C LEU A 452 5.83 4.54 5.41
N VAL A 453 6.58 3.62 6.02
CA VAL A 453 6.22 2.95 7.27
C VAL A 453 7.40 3.10 8.22
N HIS A 454 7.24 3.84 9.30
CA HIS A 454 8.33 4.04 10.26
C HIS A 454 8.45 2.87 11.25
N ARG A 455 7.30 2.40 11.74
CA ARG A 455 7.08 1.31 12.70
C ARG A 455 5.68 0.73 12.55
N LEU A 456 5.47 -0.53 12.95
CA LEU A 456 4.16 -1.17 12.94
C LEU A 456 3.60 -1.40 14.35
N ARG A 457 2.30 -1.26 14.51
CA ARG A 457 1.56 -1.61 15.71
C ARG A 457 1.13 -3.08 15.66
N MET A 458 2.11 -3.97 15.70
CA MET A 458 1.87 -5.42 15.77
C MET A 458 3.03 -6.16 16.46
N ARG A 459 2.76 -7.38 16.92
CA ARG A 459 3.77 -8.29 17.49
C ARG A 459 3.71 -9.68 16.84
N PRO A 460 4.84 -10.24 16.38
CA PRO A 460 6.13 -9.58 16.18
C PRO A 460 6.08 -8.57 15.01
N GLY A 461 7.18 -7.86 14.72
CA GLY A 461 7.28 -6.98 13.54
C GLY A 461 7.20 -5.47 13.80
N GLY A 462 7.00 -5.04 15.05
CA GLY A 462 6.73 -3.63 15.34
C GLY A 462 7.86 -2.63 15.05
N SER A 463 9.07 -3.11 14.81
CA SER A 463 10.26 -2.31 14.49
C SER A 463 10.54 -2.16 13.00
N THR A 464 9.69 -2.74 12.15
CA THR A 464 9.80 -2.69 10.68
C THR A 464 9.74 -1.27 10.14
N VAL A 465 10.60 -1.01 9.15
CA VAL A 465 10.61 0.22 8.36
C VAL A 465 10.37 -0.12 6.88
N VAL A 466 9.65 0.74 6.18
CA VAL A 466 9.53 0.70 4.71
C VAL A 466 9.77 2.09 4.17
N ALA A 467 10.63 2.22 3.15
CA ALA A 467 11.01 3.50 2.56
C ALA A 467 11.11 3.44 1.05
N GLN A 468 10.80 4.54 0.37
CA GLN A 468 10.99 4.72 -1.07
C GLN A 468 12.26 5.54 -1.30
N MET A 469 13.23 4.98 -2.02
CA MET A 469 14.40 5.73 -2.50
C MET A 469 13.99 6.70 -3.63
N PRO A 470 14.60 7.90 -3.77
CA PRO A 470 14.20 8.89 -4.77
C PRO A 470 14.19 8.38 -6.23
N ALA A 471 15.15 7.53 -6.59
CA ALA A 471 15.30 6.95 -7.93
C ALA A 471 15.75 5.48 -7.86
N GLY A 472 15.29 4.74 -6.83
CA GLY A 472 15.78 3.40 -6.53
C GLY A 472 14.71 2.48 -5.94
N PRO A 473 15.13 1.33 -5.39
CA PRO A 473 14.20 0.33 -4.87
C PRO A 473 13.39 0.84 -3.68
N VAL A 474 12.28 0.15 -3.42
CA VAL A 474 11.64 0.21 -2.10
C VAL A 474 12.51 -0.58 -1.12
N VAL A 475 12.79 -0.03 0.06
CA VAL A 475 13.53 -0.72 1.13
C VAL A 475 12.53 -1.27 2.13
N LEU A 476 12.58 -2.58 2.40
CA LEU A 476 11.83 -3.28 3.43
C LEU A 476 12.78 -3.74 4.54
N GLY A 477 12.79 -3.02 5.66
CA GLY A 477 13.55 -3.37 6.86
C GLY A 477 12.78 -4.34 7.75
N LEU A 478 13.26 -5.58 7.83
CA LEU A 478 12.67 -6.68 8.60
C LEU A 478 13.44 -6.95 9.89
N PRO A 479 12.75 -7.42 10.95
CA PRO A 479 13.42 -7.82 12.17
C PRO A 479 14.44 -8.95 11.95
N GLY A 480 15.52 -8.96 12.73
CA GLY A 480 16.54 -10.03 12.65
C GLY A 480 16.08 -11.38 13.18
N ASN A 481 14.98 -11.38 13.93
CA ASN A 481 14.38 -12.60 14.41
C ASN A 481 13.65 -13.34 13.26
N PRO A 482 13.97 -14.61 12.98
CA PRO A 482 13.45 -15.33 11.81
C PRO A 482 11.93 -15.33 11.66
N TYR A 483 11.19 -15.71 12.71
CA TYR A 483 9.73 -15.73 12.64
C TYR A 483 9.17 -14.31 12.45
N ALA A 484 9.73 -13.32 13.14
CA ALA A 484 9.30 -11.93 13.01
C ALA A 484 9.51 -11.38 11.59
N ALA A 485 10.64 -11.73 10.96
CA ALA A 485 10.93 -11.39 9.57
C ALA A 485 9.87 -11.97 8.63
N VAL A 486 9.59 -13.27 8.75
CA VAL A 486 8.61 -13.98 7.91
C VAL A 486 7.20 -13.48 8.15
N ALA A 487 6.77 -13.32 9.40
CA ALA A 487 5.45 -12.80 9.74
C ALA A 487 5.22 -11.40 9.17
N THR A 488 6.24 -10.55 9.23
CA THR A 488 6.14 -9.18 8.69
C THR A 488 6.21 -9.16 7.16
N LEU A 489 7.00 -10.05 6.55
CA LEU A 489 7.02 -10.25 5.10
C LEU A 489 5.62 -10.66 4.62
N TRP A 490 4.99 -11.66 5.22
CA TRP A 490 3.63 -12.11 4.88
C TRP A 490 2.61 -10.99 5.02
N ALA A 491 2.75 -10.19 6.07
CA ALA A 491 1.85 -9.07 6.34
C ALA A 491 1.99 -7.95 5.29
N LEU A 492 3.19 -7.64 4.80
CA LEU A 492 3.44 -6.45 3.97
C LEU A 492 3.71 -6.71 2.48
N ALA A 493 4.35 -7.84 2.13
CA ALA A 493 4.76 -8.13 0.76
C ALA A 493 3.60 -8.03 -0.25
N PRO A 494 2.38 -8.50 0.05
CA PRO A 494 1.27 -8.35 -0.89
C PRO A 494 0.94 -6.89 -1.23
N ALA A 495 1.05 -5.98 -0.26
CA ALA A 495 0.81 -4.55 -0.44
C ALA A 495 1.95 -3.87 -1.20
N ILE A 496 3.20 -4.24 -0.91
CA ILE A 496 4.39 -3.74 -1.65
C ILE A 496 4.31 -4.13 -3.12
N VAL A 497 4.03 -5.41 -3.41
CA VAL A 497 3.87 -5.88 -4.80
C VAL A 497 2.72 -5.15 -5.49
N SER A 498 1.61 -4.90 -4.78
CA SER A 498 0.48 -4.14 -5.34
C SER A 498 0.82 -2.68 -5.63
N GLY A 499 1.60 -2.03 -4.76
CA GLY A 499 2.11 -0.67 -5.00
C GLY A 499 3.07 -0.60 -6.18
N LEU A 500 3.99 -1.57 -6.31
CA LEU A 500 4.98 -1.62 -7.38
C LEU A 500 4.37 -1.97 -8.74
N THR A 501 3.51 -2.98 -8.81
CA THR A 501 2.96 -3.48 -10.08
C THR A 501 1.62 -2.86 -10.45
N GLY A 502 0.95 -2.21 -9.50
CA GLY A 502 -0.41 -1.72 -9.70
C GLY A 502 -1.47 -2.82 -9.74
N ARG A 503 -1.13 -4.07 -9.37
CA ARG A 503 -2.12 -5.16 -9.34
C ARG A 503 -3.29 -4.83 -8.42
N THR A 504 -4.47 -5.32 -8.80
CA THR A 504 -5.64 -5.28 -7.93
C THR A 504 -5.36 -6.08 -6.67
N PRO A 505 -5.51 -5.50 -5.47
CA PRO A 505 -5.27 -6.22 -4.22
C PRO A 505 -6.19 -7.44 -4.11
N ALA A 506 -5.63 -8.58 -3.69
CA ALA A 506 -6.43 -9.75 -3.37
C ALA A 506 -7.40 -9.43 -2.21
N ARG A 507 -8.57 -10.07 -2.24
CA ARG A 507 -9.54 -9.97 -1.14
C ARG A 507 -8.91 -10.48 0.15
N VAL A 508 -9.08 -9.72 1.23
CA VAL A 508 -8.68 -10.14 2.58
C VAL A 508 -9.44 -11.42 2.94
N ARG A 509 -8.71 -12.46 3.34
CA ARG A 509 -9.29 -13.73 3.75
C ARG A 509 -9.54 -13.69 5.24
N THR A 510 -10.77 -13.95 5.65
CA THR A 510 -11.20 -13.89 7.05
C THR A 510 -11.77 -15.22 7.49
N GLY A 511 -11.56 -15.58 8.75
CA GLY A 511 -12.15 -16.76 9.37
C GLY A 511 -12.34 -16.57 10.87
N VAL A 512 -13.19 -17.40 11.47
CA VAL A 512 -13.47 -17.35 12.91
C VAL A 512 -12.25 -17.85 13.68
N LEU A 513 -11.78 -17.08 14.67
CA LEU A 513 -10.73 -17.50 15.60
C LEU A 513 -11.36 -18.07 16.88
N LEU A 514 -11.13 -19.36 17.13
CA LEU A 514 -11.80 -20.09 18.20
C LEU A 514 -11.20 -19.83 19.59
N ASN A 515 -9.93 -19.45 19.66
CA ASN A 515 -9.18 -19.30 20.91
C ASN A 515 -8.57 -17.89 21.11
N ALA A 516 -9.20 -16.86 20.54
CA ALA A 516 -8.72 -15.48 20.60
C ALA A 516 -8.48 -14.99 22.04
N GLY A 517 -9.36 -15.33 22.99
CA GLY A 517 -9.24 -14.94 24.40
C GLY A 517 -8.01 -15.54 25.10
N GLN A 518 -7.40 -16.59 24.53
CA GLN A 518 -6.15 -17.19 25.05
C GLN A 518 -4.90 -16.57 24.42
N VAL A 519 -5.02 -15.99 23.23
CA VAL A 519 -3.88 -15.58 22.42
C VAL A 519 -3.81 -14.09 22.13
N SER A 520 -4.89 -13.34 22.35
CA SER A 520 -4.93 -11.90 22.17
C SER A 520 -4.10 -11.16 23.23
N GLY A 521 -3.97 -9.85 23.06
CA GLY A 521 -3.29 -8.97 23.99
C GLY A 521 -3.47 -7.52 23.60
N PRO A 522 -2.81 -6.57 24.28
CA PRO A 522 -3.07 -5.13 24.10
C PRO A 522 -2.59 -4.54 22.76
N VAL A 523 -1.89 -5.35 21.96
CA VAL A 523 -1.38 -4.99 20.64
C VAL A 523 -1.70 -6.16 19.70
N PRO A 524 -2.13 -5.89 18.45
CA PRO A 524 -2.39 -6.95 17.48
C PRO A 524 -1.23 -7.93 17.35
N ARG A 525 -1.53 -9.22 17.24
CA ARG A 525 -0.53 -10.28 17.14
C ARG A 525 -0.63 -10.99 15.80
N VAL A 526 0.52 -11.33 15.22
CA VAL A 526 0.58 -12.23 14.06
C VAL A 526 1.09 -13.57 14.56
N LEU A 527 0.25 -14.60 14.50
CA LEU A 527 0.49 -15.90 15.13
C LEU A 527 0.37 -17.03 14.10
N PRO A 528 1.15 -18.11 14.22
CA PRO A 528 0.87 -19.33 13.46
C PRO A 528 -0.50 -19.88 13.84
N ALA A 529 -1.21 -20.46 12.88
CA ALA A 529 -2.50 -21.07 13.11
C ALA A 529 -2.72 -22.28 12.22
N ARG A 530 -3.60 -23.16 12.68
CA ARG A 530 -4.14 -24.28 11.91
C ARG A 530 -5.64 -24.15 11.74
N ALA A 531 -6.16 -24.71 10.65
CA ALA A 531 -7.59 -24.90 10.49
C ALA A 531 -8.10 -25.91 11.53
N ALA A 532 -9.26 -25.65 12.13
CA ALA A 532 -9.93 -26.60 13.00
C ALA A 532 -10.82 -27.54 12.17
N ASP A 533 -10.96 -28.80 12.60
CA ASP A 533 -11.81 -29.80 11.92
C ASP A 533 -13.28 -29.37 11.87
N GLU A 534 -13.75 -28.65 12.89
CA GLU A 534 -15.10 -28.11 13.00
C GLU A 534 -15.31 -26.77 12.25
N GLY A 535 -14.26 -26.29 11.57
CA GLY A 535 -14.23 -25.00 10.90
C GLY A 535 -13.70 -23.87 11.78
N GLY A 536 -13.10 -22.86 11.16
CA GLY A 536 -12.40 -21.77 11.85
C GLY A 536 -10.91 -22.08 12.08
N TRP A 537 -10.29 -21.27 12.93
CA TRP A 537 -8.85 -21.25 13.16
C TRP A 537 -8.53 -21.38 14.64
N VAL A 538 -7.43 -22.08 14.93
CA VAL A 538 -6.81 -22.12 16.26
C VAL A 538 -5.39 -21.60 16.13
N ALA A 539 -5.08 -20.53 16.85
CA ALA A 539 -3.77 -19.91 16.86
C ALA A 539 -2.86 -20.49 17.96
N ASP A 540 -1.56 -20.53 17.68
CA ASP A 540 -0.55 -20.97 18.64
C ASP A 540 -0.35 -19.91 19.75
N GLY A 541 -0.58 -20.30 21.00
CA GLY A 541 -0.43 -19.41 22.16
C GLY A 541 1.01 -19.01 22.47
N HIS A 542 1.98 -19.84 22.06
CA HIS A 542 3.41 -19.58 22.24
C HIS A 542 4.14 -19.60 20.90
N VAL A 543 4.85 -18.51 20.60
CA VAL A 543 5.61 -18.35 19.35
C VAL A 543 7.09 -18.49 19.63
N ARG A 544 7.72 -19.48 19.00
CA ARG A 544 9.18 -19.60 18.96
C ARG A 544 9.70 -18.74 17.83
N THR A 545 10.52 -17.76 18.16
CA THR A 545 10.86 -16.69 17.22
C THR A 545 12.24 -16.90 16.57
N ALA A 546 13.14 -17.63 17.24
CA ALA A 546 14.53 -17.87 16.80
C ALA A 546 14.70 -18.76 15.55
N HIS A 547 13.62 -19.36 15.05
CA HIS A 547 13.61 -20.27 13.88
C HIS A 547 12.17 -20.42 13.37
N LEU A 548 11.98 -21.07 12.21
CA LEU A 548 10.65 -21.28 11.61
C LEU A 548 9.95 -22.58 12.04
N ALA A 549 10.50 -23.35 12.99
CA ALA A 549 9.88 -24.63 13.39
C ALA A 549 8.44 -24.51 13.92
N GLY A 550 8.02 -23.33 14.39
CA GLY A 550 6.62 -23.06 14.77
C GLY A 550 5.64 -22.95 13.59
N LEU A 551 6.14 -23.01 12.36
CA LEU A 551 5.34 -23.06 11.13
C LEU A 551 5.14 -24.49 10.60
N LEU A 552 5.82 -25.48 11.16
CA LEU A 552 5.65 -26.88 10.76
C LEU A 552 4.21 -27.31 11.04
N ASP A 553 3.51 -27.88 10.06
CA ASP A 553 2.12 -28.33 10.15
C ASP A 553 1.10 -27.20 10.45
N ARG A 554 1.39 -25.95 10.02
CA ARG A 554 0.47 -24.79 10.16
C ARG A 554 0.00 -24.35 8.77
N ASP A 555 -1.28 -24.06 8.66
CA ASP A 555 -1.90 -23.71 7.38
C ASP A 555 -1.86 -22.19 7.10
N ALA A 556 -1.69 -21.36 8.14
CA ALA A 556 -1.69 -19.91 8.00
C ALA A 556 -0.97 -19.17 9.14
N LEU A 557 -0.77 -17.88 8.93
CA LEU A 557 -0.61 -16.90 10.00
C LEU A 557 -1.93 -16.16 10.21
N VAL A 558 -2.37 -15.93 11.44
CA VAL A 558 -3.57 -15.10 11.73
C VAL A 558 -3.16 -13.76 12.32
N VAL A 559 -3.86 -12.70 11.90
CA VAL A 559 -3.74 -11.36 12.45
C VAL A 559 -4.79 -11.22 13.55
N VAL A 560 -4.41 -11.50 14.78
CA VAL A 560 -5.27 -11.40 15.96
C VAL A 560 -5.38 -9.93 16.37
N PRO A 561 -6.58 -9.32 16.40
CA PRO A 561 -6.79 -7.97 16.89
C PRO A 561 -6.38 -7.80 18.36
N ALA A 562 -6.18 -6.55 18.77
CA ALA A 562 -5.97 -6.27 20.19
C ALA A 562 -7.22 -6.63 20.98
N ASP A 563 -7.03 -7.29 22.12
CA ASP A 563 -8.10 -7.65 23.06
C ASP A 563 -9.26 -8.46 22.43
N ALA A 564 -8.97 -9.18 21.35
CA ALA A 564 -9.93 -10.01 20.62
C ALA A 564 -10.53 -11.11 21.51
N THR A 565 -11.79 -11.44 21.25
CA THR A 565 -12.57 -12.47 21.97
C THR A 565 -12.89 -13.67 21.10
N ASP A 566 -13.11 -14.83 21.71
CA ASP A 566 -13.40 -16.08 20.99
C ASP A 566 -14.60 -15.92 20.04
N GLY A 567 -14.49 -16.46 18.84
CA GLY A 567 -15.53 -16.37 17.81
C GLY A 567 -15.38 -15.16 16.87
N GLU A 568 -14.41 -14.27 17.10
CA GLU A 568 -14.20 -13.10 16.25
C GLU A 568 -13.66 -13.47 14.85
N LEU A 569 -14.10 -12.74 13.82
CA LEU A 569 -13.57 -12.87 12.47
C LEU A 569 -12.22 -12.17 12.37
N VAL A 570 -11.17 -12.94 12.09
CA VAL A 570 -9.81 -12.44 11.94
C VAL A 570 -9.29 -12.66 10.53
N GLU A 571 -8.36 -11.82 10.10
CA GLU A 571 -7.61 -12.05 8.85
C GLU A 571 -6.65 -13.23 9.02
N TYR A 572 -6.59 -14.09 8.01
CA TYR A 572 -5.56 -15.12 7.91
C TYR A 572 -4.75 -14.97 6.61
N LEU A 573 -3.45 -15.19 6.74
CA LEU A 573 -2.43 -15.12 5.70
C LEU A 573 -2.01 -16.57 5.42
N PRO A 574 -2.52 -17.19 4.34
CA PRO A 574 -2.26 -18.59 4.08
C PRO A 574 -0.75 -18.85 3.91
N LEU A 575 -0.29 -19.93 4.51
CA LEU A 575 0.98 -20.54 4.17
C LEU A 575 0.72 -21.50 2.99
N PRO A 576 1.62 -21.57 2.00
CA PRO A 576 1.49 -22.59 0.98
C PRO A 576 1.75 -23.97 1.57
N GLY A 577 0.96 -24.93 1.11
CA GLY A 577 1.01 -26.33 1.51
C GLY A 577 1.78 -27.20 0.54
#